data_AF-A0A9N8P1V2-F1
#
_entry.id   AF-A0A9N8P1V2-F1
#
_cell.length_a   1.000
_cell.length_b   1.000
_cell.length_c   1.000
_cell.angle_alpha   90.00
_cell.angle_beta   90.00
_cell.angle_gamma   90.00
#
_symmetry.space_group_name_H-M   'P 1'
#
loop_
_entity.id
_entity.type
_entity.pdbx_description
1 polymer ?
#
loop_
_entity_poly.entity_id
_entity_poly.type
_entity_poly.pdbx_seq_one_letter_code
_entity_poly.pdbx_strand_id
1 'polypeptide(L)'
;MLGITPLVLIVLPLLFQIIFGTISIFRNYSFKFKTVCITNIVLQFVFAITSYCIASYNFSKYFEQHPNSPRCGMPFVGLIGLTFISALILFVVIVIQYFIKKNYK
;
A
#
# COMPACT_ATOMS: atom_id res chain seq x y z
N MET A 1 3.49 -19.69 -6.69
CA MET A 1 3.91 -18.46 -7.40
C MET A 1 3.27 -17.27 -6.69
N LEU A 2 4.04 -16.50 -5.92
CA LEU A 2 3.59 -15.30 -5.19
C LEU A 2 4.06 -14.00 -5.89
N GLY A 3 4.38 -14.07 -7.18
CA GLY A 3 5.12 -13.01 -7.90
C GLY A 3 4.43 -11.63 -7.93
N ILE A 4 3.11 -11.59 -7.81
CA ILE A 4 2.32 -10.33 -7.79
C ILE A 4 1.89 -9.91 -6.39
N THR A 5 1.97 -10.80 -5.40
CA THR A 5 1.46 -10.56 -4.04
C THR A 5 2.10 -9.33 -3.39
N PRO A 6 3.44 -9.12 -3.46
CA PRO A 6 4.08 -7.90 -2.97
C PRO A 6 3.49 -6.61 -3.56
N LEU A 7 3.12 -6.63 -4.84
CA LEU A 7 2.56 -5.47 -5.54
C LEU A 7 1.13 -5.18 -5.07
N VAL A 8 0.31 -6.22 -4.95
CA VAL A 8 -1.08 -6.11 -4.48
C VAL A 8 -1.12 -5.54 -3.07
N LEU A 9 -0.23 -6.02 -2.17
CA LEU A 9 -0.16 -5.53 -0.80
C LEU A 9 0.13 -4.03 -0.72
N ILE A 10 1.01 -3.50 -1.57
CA ILE A 10 1.36 -2.08 -1.57
C ILE A 10 0.20 -1.21 -2.04
N VAL A 11 -0.60 -1.67 -3.00
CA VAL A 11 -1.69 -0.88 -3.59
C VAL A 11 -2.99 -0.97 -2.77
N LEU A 12 -3.16 -2.02 -1.97
CA LEU A 12 -4.40 -2.29 -1.26
C LEU A 12 -4.87 -1.17 -0.30
N PRO A 13 -4.01 -0.50 0.50
CA PRO A 13 -4.44 0.56 1.41
C PRO A 13 -4.92 1.80 0.65
N LEU A 14 -4.34 2.08 -0.52
CA LEU A 14 -4.80 3.16 -1.40
C LEU A 14 -6.23 2.88 -1.90
N LEU A 15 -6.49 1.67 -2.39
CA LEU A 15 -7.83 1.27 -2.84
C LEU A 15 -8.85 1.35 -1.69
N PHE A 16 -8.45 0.91 -0.49
CA PHE A 16 -9.31 0.98 0.69
C PHE A 16 -9.61 2.44 1.08
N GLN A 17 -8.63 3.35 1.00
CA GLN A 17 -8.86 4.78 1.25
C GLN A 17 -9.81 5.40 0.22
N ILE A 18 -9.68 5.06 -1.07
CA ILE A 18 -10.58 5.58 -2.10
C ILE A 18 -12.02 5.13 -1.84
N ILE A 19 -12.24 3.85 -1.52
CA ILE A 19 -13.58 3.29 -1.34
C ILE A 19 -14.16 3.70 0.03
N PHE A 20 -13.51 3.29 1.12
CA PHE A 20 -14.05 3.48 2.48
C PHE A 20 -13.89 4.92 2.96
N GLY A 21 -12.88 5.65 2.49
CA GLY A 21 -12.76 7.08 2.77
C GLY A 21 -13.95 7.84 2.19
N THR A 22 -14.28 7.59 0.91
CA THR A 22 -15.45 8.18 0.25
C THR A 22 -16.76 7.80 0.93
N ILE A 23 -16.96 6.51 1.25
CA ILE A 23 -18.16 6.05 1.97
C ILE A 23 -18.32 6.76 3.32
N SER A 24 -17.22 6.93 4.06
CA SER A 24 -17.25 7.60 5.38
C SER A 24 -17.51 9.11 5.33
N ILE A 25 -17.46 9.72 4.13
CA ILE A 25 -17.81 11.13 3.92
C ILE A 25 -19.30 11.28 3.62
N PHE A 26 -19.81 10.51 2.65
CA PHE A 26 -21.17 10.67 2.14
C PHE A 26 -22.23 9.89 2.94
N ARG A 27 -21.84 8.81 3.63
CA ARG A 27 -22.75 8.02 4.45
C ARG A 27 -22.40 8.16 5.93
N ASN A 28 -23.43 8.23 6.78
CA ASN A 28 -23.31 8.14 8.24
C ASN A 28 -23.03 6.68 8.66
N TYR A 29 -21.96 6.11 8.12
CA TYR A 29 -21.53 4.76 8.45
C TYR A 29 -20.80 4.74 9.80
N SER A 30 -20.73 3.58 10.45
CA SER A 30 -20.14 3.41 11.79
C SER A 30 -18.67 3.88 11.88
N PHE A 31 -17.92 3.80 10.78
CA PHE A 31 -16.51 4.19 10.73
C PHE A 31 -16.34 5.69 10.47
N LYS A 32 -15.83 6.40 11.48
CA LYS A 32 -15.44 7.81 11.34
C LYS A 32 -14.33 7.95 10.30
N PHE A 33 -14.42 8.95 9.41
CA PHE A 33 -13.38 9.28 8.43
C PHE A 33 -11.95 9.30 9.01
N LYS A 34 -11.78 9.89 10.20
CA LYS A 34 -10.47 9.94 10.89
C LYS A 34 -9.93 8.53 11.17
N THR A 35 -10.79 7.60 11.58
CA THR A 35 -10.41 6.21 11.82
C THR A 35 -9.98 5.54 10.53
N VAL A 36 -10.73 5.71 9.44
CA VAL A 36 -10.38 5.14 8.13
C VAL A 36 -9.01 5.62 7.66
N CYS A 37 -8.73 6.92 7.75
CA CYS A 37 -7.43 7.48 7.36
C CYS A 37 -6.26 6.92 8.18
N ILE A 38 -6.40 6.87 9.51
CA ILE A 38 -5.34 6.34 10.39
C ILE A 38 -5.10 4.86 10.09
N THR A 39 -6.16 4.07 9.96
CA THR A 39 -6.04 2.64 9.64
C THR A 39 -5.32 2.43 8.32
N ASN A 40 -5.62 3.20 7.27
CA ASN A 40 -4.93 3.07 5.98
C ASN A 40 -3.47 3.49 6.03
N ILE A 41 -3.12 4.52 6.80
CA ILE A 41 -1.72 4.89 7.01
C ILE A 41 -0.97 3.74 7.69
N VAL A 42 -1.53 3.17 8.75
CA VAL A 42 -0.92 2.03 9.46
C VAL A 42 -0.81 0.80 8.54
N LEU A 43 -1.87 0.48 7.81
CA LEU A 43 -1.89 -0.61 6.83
C LEU A 43 -0.84 -0.43 5.74
N GLN A 44 -0.58 0.80 5.29
CA GLN A 44 0.49 1.09 4.32
C GLN A 44 1.86 0.64 4.84
N PHE A 45 2.19 0.91 6.11
CA PHE A 45 3.45 0.47 6.70
C PHE A 45 3.49 -1.05 6.90
N VAL A 46 2.42 -1.64 7.44
CA VAL A 46 2.35 -3.09 7.70
C VAL A 46 2.47 -3.88 6.39
N PHE A 47 1.75 -3.47 5.35
CA PHE A 47 1.78 -4.12 4.05
C PHE A 47 3.07 -3.86 3.28
N ALA A 48 3.68 -2.69 3.42
CA ALA A 48 5.03 -2.47 2.89
C ALA A 48 6.03 -3.46 3.48
N ILE A 49 6.12 -3.58 4.81
CA ILE A 49 7.04 -4.51 5.48
C ILE A 49 6.77 -5.95 5.05
N THR A 50 5.50 -6.36 5.06
CA THR A 50 5.10 -7.70 4.63
C THR A 50 5.46 -7.97 3.17
N SER A 51 5.29 -6.97 2.30
CA SER A 51 5.67 -7.03 0.89
C SER A 51 7.18 -7.26 0.72
N TYR A 52 8.04 -6.58 1.49
CA TYR A 52 9.48 -6.84 1.50
C TYR A 52 9.83 -8.24 1.96
N CYS A 53 9.22 -8.72 3.05
CA CYS A 53 9.49 -10.06 3.57
C CYS A 53 9.14 -11.13 2.53
N ILE A 54 7.97 -11.01 1.88
CA ILE A 54 7.54 -11.93 0.82
C ILE A 54 8.46 -11.84 -0.39
N ALA A 55 8.82 -10.63 -0.83
CA ALA A 55 9.73 -10.44 -1.95
C ALA A 55 11.11 -11.06 -1.66
N SER A 56 11.66 -10.84 -0.47
CA SER A 56 12.95 -11.40 -0.04
C SER A 56 12.94 -12.92 -0.05
N TYR A 57 11.89 -13.53 0.52
CA TYR A 57 11.72 -14.99 0.49
C TYR A 57 11.63 -15.53 -0.95
N ASN A 58 10.85 -14.87 -1.81
CA ASN A 58 10.71 -15.27 -3.21
C ASN A 58 12.03 -15.17 -3.98
N PHE A 59 12.80 -14.09 -3.77
CA PHE A 59 14.12 -13.94 -4.39
C PHE A 59 15.12 -14.98 -3.88
N SER A 60 15.15 -15.25 -2.58
CA SER A 60 16.01 -16.29 -2.00
C SER A 60 15.74 -17.64 -2.67
N LYS A 61 14.46 -18.04 -2.72
CA LYS A 61 14.04 -19.29 -3.37
C LYS A 61 14.39 -19.33 -4.86
N TYR A 62 14.27 -18.21 -5.56
CA TYR A 62 14.64 -18.11 -6.97
C TYR A 62 16.15 -18.32 -7.18
N PHE A 63 17.01 -17.73 -6.33
CA PHE A 63 18.46 -17.91 -6.43
C PHE A 63 18.94 -19.30 -6.00
N GLU A 64 18.21 -19.98 -5.12
CA GLU A 64 18.46 -21.41 -4.83
C GLU A 64 18.18 -22.28 -6.05
N GLN A 65 17.11 -21.97 -6.80
CA GLN A 65 16.76 -22.69 -8.03
C GLN A 65 17.65 -22.32 -9.23
N HIS A 66 18.23 -21.12 -9.21
CA HIS A 66 19.08 -20.58 -10.27
C HIS A 66 20.40 -20.03 -9.71
N PRO A 67 21.35 -20.91 -9.32
CA PRO A 67 22.56 -20.52 -8.60
C PRO A 67 23.50 -19.61 -9.40
N ASN A 68 23.44 -19.68 -10.74
CA ASN A 68 24.25 -18.85 -11.64
C ASN A 68 23.58 -17.53 -12.01
N SER A 69 22.38 -17.24 -11.52
CA SER A 69 21.70 -15.98 -11.80
C SER A 69 22.34 -14.82 -11.04
N PRO A 70 22.59 -13.68 -11.69
CA PRO A 70 23.17 -12.51 -11.04
C PRO A 70 22.24 -11.98 -9.94
N ARG A 71 22.78 -11.87 -8.72
CA ARG A 71 22.08 -11.30 -7.57
C ARG A 71 22.11 -9.78 -7.65
N CYS A 72 21.11 -9.20 -8.30
CA CYS A 72 20.94 -7.74 -8.37
C CYS A 72 19.84 -7.28 -7.40
N GLY A 73 20.12 -6.26 -6.59
CA GLY A 73 19.16 -5.66 -5.65
C GLY A 73 18.11 -4.75 -6.31
N MET A 74 18.17 -4.57 -7.63
CA MET A 74 17.30 -3.68 -8.40
C MET A 74 15.79 -3.91 -8.18
N PRO A 75 15.28 -5.15 -8.01
CA PRO A 75 13.86 -5.35 -7.71
C PRO A 75 13.43 -4.78 -6.36
N PHE A 76 14.30 -4.78 -5.35
CA PHE A 76 14.00 -4.17 -4.05
C PHE A 76 13.96 -2.64 -4.16
N VAL A 77 14.82 -2.04 -4.98
CA VAL A 77 14.76 -0.61 -5.28
C VAL A 77 13.43 -0.25 -5.93
N GLY A 78 12.95 -1.08 -6.87
CA GLY A 78 11.62 -0.93 -7.47
C GLY A 78 10.48 -1.00 -6.45
N LEU A 79 10.55 -1.94 -5.50
CA LEU A 79 9.58 -2.05 -4.40
C LEU A 79 9.60 -0.82 -3.47
N ILE A 80 10.78 -0.26 -3.20
CA ILE A 80 10.95 0.96 -2.37
C ILE A 80 10.31 2.14 -3.08
N GLY A 81 10.66 2.33 -4.35
CA GLY A 81 10.05 3.37 -5.18
C GLY A 81 8.52 3.24 -5.23
N LEU A 82 8.00 2.04 -5.48
CA LEU A 82 6.55 1.82 -5.55
C LEU A 82 5.85 2.09 -4.21
N THR A 83 6.45 1.65 -3.11
CA THR A 83 5.92 1.90 -1.76
C THR A 83 5.85 3.39 -1.47
N PHE A 84 6.91 4.13 -1.81
CA PHE A 84 6.99 5.57 -1.60
C PHE A 84 5.98 6.33 -2.46
N ILE A 85 5.89 6.00 -3.76
CA ILE A 85 4.88 6.58 -4.67
C ILE A 85 3.47 6.29 -4.17
N SER A 86 3.18 5.05 -3.77
CA SER A 86 1.88 4.67 -3.23
C SER A 86 1.54 5.44 -1.96
N ALA A 87 2.49 5.63 -1.05
CA ALA A 87 2.30 6.43 0.16
C ALA A 87 2.03 7.92 -0.15
N LEU A 88 2.73 8.49 -1.14
CA LEU A 88 2.48 9.87 -1.60
C LEU A 88 1.07 10.01 -2.17
N ILE A 89 0.65 9.08 -3.03
CA ILE A 89 -0.70 9.10 -3.61
C ILE A 89 -1.75 8.93 -2.50
N LEU A 90 -1.53 8.02 -1.54
CA LEU A 90 -2.42 7.83 -0.40
C LEU A 90 -2.58 9.13 0.40
N PHE A 91 -1.47 9.83 0.65
CA PHE A 91 -1.49 11.12 1.33
C PHE A 91 -2.30 12.17 0.56
N VAL A 92 -2.07 12.30 -0.75
CA VAL A 92 -2.83 13.21 -1.61
C VAL A 92 -4.33 12.89 -1.58
N VAL A 93 -4.71 11.61 -1.68
CA VAL A 93 -6.11 11.18 -1.61
C VAL A 93 -6.74 11.55 -0.26
N ILE A 94 -6.03 11.33 0.86
CA ILE A 94 -6.51 11.71 2.20
C ILE A 94 -6.74 13.22 2.28
N VAL A 95 -5.81 14.03 1.77
CA VAL A 95 -5.93 15.51 1.78
C VAL A 95 -7.13 15.96 0.95
N ILE A 96 -7.29 15.45 -0.27
CA ILE A 96 -8.44 15.76 -1.13
C ILE A 96 -9.76 15.39 -0.42
N GLN A 97 -9.85 14.16 0.09
CA GLN A 97 -11.03 13.68 0.80
C GLN A 97 -11.33 14.49 2.07
N TYR A 98 -10.29 14.96 2.78
CA TYR A 98 -10.45 15.85 3.92
C TYR A 98 -11.09 17.19 3.52
N PHE A 99 -10.63 17.82 2.43
CA PHE A 99 -11.24 19.05 1.93
C PHE A 99 -12.67 18.83 1.43
N ILE A 100 -12.96 17.73 0.72
CA ILE A 100 -14.32 17.39 0.30
C ILE A 100 -15.23 17.31 1.53
N LYS A 101 -14.82 16.56 2.55
CA LYS A 101 -15.59 16.43 3.80
C LYS A 101 -15.83 17.76 4.50
N LYS A 102 -14.86 18.67 4.47
CA LYS A 102 -14.96 20.01 5.08
C LYS A 102 -15.94 20.93 4.34
N ASN A 103 -16.10 20.77 3.02
CA ASN A 103 -17.00 21.61 2.23
C ASN A 103 -18.43 21.02 2.12
N TYR A 104 -18.58 19.71 2.32
CA TYR A 104 -19.88 19.02 2.25
C TYR A 104 -20.67 19.06 3.57
N LYS A 105 -20.01 19.40 4.68
CA LYS A 105 -20.60 19.65 6.00
C LYS A 105 -20.43 21.12 6.33
#